data_AF-A0A843IXZ6-F1
#
_entry.id   AF-A0A843IXZ6-F1
#
_cell.length_a   1.000
_cell.length_b   1.000
_cell.length_c   1.000
_cell.angle_alpha   90.00
_cell.angle_beta   90.00
_cell.angle_gamma   90.00
#
_symmetry.space_group_name_H-M   'P 1'
#
loop_
_entity.id
_entity.type
_entity.pdbx_description
1 polymer ?
#
loop_
_entity_poly.entity_id
_entity_poly.type
_entity_poly.pdbx_seq_one_letter_code
_entity_poly.pdbx_strand_id
1 'polypeptide(L)'
;MMPNPNVLKGRKIADIDLAKLLATINNRIEILYDREHQMGHAYFISVHTLDDLAQCFINKVIPLLQEYFFDDYEKMCWVLGRANDPRKCDFITVRKRNSFQMKFNLPDVFDIVKDYRVFMNPESYIQIYKGADI
;
A
#
# COMPACT_ATOMS: atom_id res chain seq x y z
N MET A 1 9.09 -17.91 -3.47
CA MET A 1 7.94 -18.72 -2.99
C MET A 1 6.68 -17.93 -3.25
N MET A 2 5.68 -18.51 -3.92
CA MET A 2 4.39 -17.83 -4.15
C MET A 2 3.72 -17.51 -2.80
N PRO A 3 3.17 -16.31 -2.60
CA PRO A 3 2.39 -16.00 -1.43
C PRO A 3 1.12 -16.88 -1.42
N ASN A 4 0.81 -17.55 -0.30
CA ASN A 4 -0.46 -18.26 -0.14
C ASN A 4 -1.39 -17.43 0.77
N PRO A 5 -2.36 -16.68 0.20
CA PRO A 5 -3.28 -15.86 0.98
C PRO A 5 -4.16 -16.68 1.93
N ASN A 6 -4.31 -18.00 1.69
CA ASN A 6 -5.13 -18.87 2.54
C ASN A 6 -4.58 -18.98 3.97
N VAL A 7 -3.29 -18.69 4.20
CA VAL A 7 -2.68 -18.66 5.54
C VAL A 7 -3.30 -17.57 6.42
N LEU A 8 -3.89 -16.53 5.82
CA LEU A 8 -4.53 -15.42 6.51
C LEU A 8 -6.07 -15.52 6.48
N LYS A 9 -6.64 -16.57 5.89
CA LYS A 9 -8.09 -16.69 5.68
C LYS A 9 -8.83 -16.65 7.02
N GLY A 10 -9.72 -15.69 7.18
CA GLY A 10 -10.49 -15.48 8.41
C GLY A 10 -9.80 -14.64 9.49
N ARG A 11 -8.55 -14.19 9.30
CA ARG A 11 -7.93 -13.20 10.19
C ARG A 11 -8.47 -11.81 9.88
N LYS A 12 -9.22 -11.27 10.83
CA LYS A 12 -9.66 -9.88 10.84
C LYS A 12 -9.04 -9.13 12.01
N ILE A 13 -8.60 -7.91 11.75
CA ILE A 13 -8.11 -6.98 12.77
C ILE A 13 -8.90 -5.69 12.59
N ALA A 14 -9.66 -5.28 13.60
CA ALA A 14 -10.52 -4.09 13.51
C ALA A 14 -11.36 -4.07 12.21
N ASP A 15 -11.98 -5.20 11.87
CA ASP A 15 -12.76 -5.44 10.65
C ASP A 15 -11.99 -5.46 9.31
N ILE A 16 -10.67 -5.26 9.35
CA ILE A 16 -9.79 -5.36 8.18
C ILE A 16 -9.52 -6.83 7.87
N ASP A 17 -9.88 -7.26 6.66
CA ASP A 17 -9.57 -8.59 6.14
C ASP A 17 -8.17 -8.59 5.51
N LEU A 18 -7.19 -9.12 6.25
CA LEU A 18 -5.78 -9.12 5.84
C LEU A 18 -5.55 -9.96 4.58
N ALA A 19 -6.35 -11.00 4.36
CA ALA A 19 -6.22 -11.84 3.18
C ALA A 19 -6.67 -11.07 1.93
N LYS A 20 -7.81 -10.37 2.00
CA LYS A 20 -8.30 -9.51 0.91
C LYS A 20 -7.36 -8.34 0.64
N LEU A 21 -6.83 -7.73 1.69
CA LEU A 21 -5.87 -6.64 1.60
C LEU A 21 -4.61 -7.07 0.84
N LEU A 22 -3.98 -8.17 1.26
CA LEU A 22 -2.79 -8.70 0.60
C LEU A 22 -3.07 -9.12 -0.85
N ALA A 23 -4.19 -9.81 -1.10
CA ALA A 23 -4.56 -10.25 -2.44
C ALA A 23 -4.76 -9.06 -3.39
N THR A 24 -5.43 -8.00 -2.94
CA THR A 24 -5.66 -6.80 -3.74
C THR A 24 -4.35 -6.08 -4.06
N ILE A 25 -3.48 -5.91 -3.05
CA ILE A 25 -2.18 -5.26 -3.24
C ILE A 25 -1.33 -6.07 -4.24
N ASN A 26 -1.25 -7.40 -4.06
CA ASN A 26 -0.48 -8.26 -4.97
C ASN A 26 -1.01 -8.27 -6.40
N ASN A 27 -2.33 -8.29 -6.58
CA ASN A 27 -2.94 -8.22 -7.90
C ASN A 27 -2.61 -6.89 -8.60
N ARG A 28 -2.66 -5.77 -7.87
CA ARG A 28 -2.30 -4.45 -8.42
C ARG A 28 -0.80 -4.33 -8.74
N ILE A 29 0.07 -4.87 -7.88
CA ILE A 29 1.52 -4.95 -8.16
C ILE A 29 1.77 -5.79 -9.42
N GLU A 30 1.10 -6.92 -9.57
CA GLU A 30 1.23 -7.78 -10.77
C GLU A 30 0.84 -7.04 -12.05
N ILE A 31 -0.24 -6.25 -12.02
CA ILE A 31 -0.73 -5.49 -13.19
C ILE A 31 0.19 -4.29 -13.50
N LEU A 32 0.68 -3.60 -12.49
CA LEU A 32 1.40 -2.32 -12.63
C LEU A 32 2.92 -2.46 -12.70
N TYR A 33 3.46 -3.59 -12.25
CA TYR A 33 4.89 -3.86 -12.18
C TYR A 33 5.23 -5.23 -12.81
N ASP A 34 5.17 -6.32 -12.05
CA ASP A 34 5.35 -7.69 -12.53
C ASP A 34 4.97 -8.74 -11.46
N ARG A 35 4.80 -10.00 -11.87
CA ARG A 35 4.49 -11.18 -11.04
C ARG A 35 5.59 -11.54 -10.04
N GLU A 36 6.85 -11.28 -10.37
CA GLU A 36 8.00 -11.66 -9.54
C GLU A 36 8.14 -10.82 -8.26
N HIS A 37 7.35 -9.74 -8.12
CA HIS A 37 7.47 -8.74 -7.05
C HIS A 37 6.30 -8.75 -6.06
N GLN A 38 5.50 -9.83 -6.05
CA GLN A 38 4.41 -9.98 -5.12
C GLN A 38 4.90 -10.00 -3.66
N MET A 39 4.17 -9.31 -2.78
CA MET A 39 4.43 -9.34 -1.34
C MET A 39 4.11 -10.72 -0.77
N GLY A 40 5.06 -11.26 0.00
CA GLY A 40 4.89 -12.51 0.72
C GLY A 40 3.82 -12.44 1.81
N HIS A 41 3.23 -13.57 2.17
CA HIS A 41 2.31 -13.67 3.32
C HIS A 41 3.03 -13.39 4.66
N ALA A 42 4.36 -13.52 4.71
CA ALA A 42 5.19 -13.24 5.87
C ALA A 42 5.03 -11.80 6.42
N TYR A 43 4.65 -10.84 5.58
CA TYR A 43 4.43 -9.45 6.02
C TYR A 43 3.25 -9.32 6.99
N PHE A 44 2.21 -10.16 6.84
CA PHE A 44 0.98 -10.08 7.64
C PHE A 44 0.84 -11.22 8.67
N ILE A 45 1.73 -12.22 8.67
CA ILE A 45 1.69 -13.33 9.64
C ILE A 45 1.86 -12.83 11.09
N SER A 46 2.78 -11.89 11.31
CA SER A 46 3.10 -11.33 12.63
C SER A 46 2.21 -10.15 13.02
N VAL A 47 1.19 -9.84 12.22
CA VAL A 47 0.27 -8.73 12.49
C VAL A 47 -0.88 -9.28 13.33
N HIS A 48 -0.99 -8.81 14.56
CA HIS A 48 -2.00 -9.24 15.53
C HIS A 48 -2.93 -8.09 15.95
N THR A 49 -2.45 -6.86 15.85
CA THR A 49 -3.16 -5.64 16.20
C THR A 49 -3.16 -4.63 15.06
N LEU A 50 -3.98 -3.58 15.19
CA LEU A 50 -3.98 -2.46 14.23
C LEU A 50 -2.66 -1.69 14.26
N ASP A 51 -2.02 -1.61 15.42
CA ASP A 51 -0.70 -0.98 15.56
C ASP A 51 0.38 -1.78 14.80
N ASP A 52 0.36 -3.12 14.92
CA ASP A 52 1.26 -3.97 14.13
C ASP A 52 1.05 -3.77 12.63
N LEU A 53 -0.20 -3.55 12.20
CA LEU A 53 -0.54 -3.30 10.79
C LEU A 53 -0.01 -1.93 10.34
N ALA A 54 -0.19 -0.90 11.16
CA ALA A 54 0.35 0.44 10.94
C ALA A 54 1.88 0.40 10.79
N GLN A 55 2.56 -0.25 11.73
CA GLN A 55 4.01 -0.43 11.70
C GLN A 55 4.47 -1.26 10.50
N CYS A 56 3.72 -2.30 10.12
CA CYS A 56 4.01 -3.07 8.92
C CYS A 56 3.90 -2.19 7.66
N PHE A 57 2.88 -1.33 7.57
CA PHE A 57 2.74 -0.42 6.44
C PHE A 57 3.88 0.58 6.35
N ILE A 58 4.20 1.26 7.46
CA ILE A 58 5.22 2.32 7.51
C ILE A 58 6.62 1.76 7.25
N ASN A 59 6.97 0.63 7.88
CA ASN A 59 8.34 0.13 7.87
C ASN A 59 8.63 -0.89 6.77
N LYS A 60 7.59 -1.46 6.14
CA LYS A 60 7.75 -2.57 5.20
C LYS A 60 7.01 -2.37 3.88
N VAL A 61 5.66 -2.26 3.93
CA VAL A 61 4.83 -2.22 2.71
C VAL A 61 5.11 -0.98 1.88
N ILE A 62 5.07 0.20 2.50
CA ILE A 62 5.25 1.47 1.80
C ILE A 62 6.69 1.59 1.27
N PRO A 63 7.75 1.41 2.08
CA PRO A 63 9.13 1.44 1.59
C PRO A 63 9.36 0.53 0.37
N LEU A 64 8.86 -0.71 0.41
CA LEU A 64 8.97 -1.64 -0.71
C LEU A 64 8.30 -1.11 -1.99
N LEU A 65 7.10 -0.52 -1.85
CA LEU A 65 6.42 0.08 -2.99
C LEU A 65 7.14 1.34 -3.50
N GLN A 66 7.85 2.09 -2.64
CA GLN A 66 8.69 3.21 -3.10
C GLN A 66 9.86 2.71 -3.96
N GLU A 67 10.41 1.53 -3.66
CA GLU A 67 11.45 0.89 -4.48
C GLU A 67 10.91 0.46 -5.85
N TYR A 68 9.67 -0.08 -5.90
CA TYR A 68 9.06 -0.55 -7.14
C TYR A 68 8.58 0.60 -8.03
N PHE A 69 8.06 1.68 -7.44
CA PHE A 69 7.41 2.79 -8.14
C PHE A 69 8.14 4.12 -7.93
N PHE A 70 9.48 4.09 -7.89
CA PHE A 70 10.31 5.26 -7.58
C PHE A 70 10.03 6.48 -8.49
N ASP A 71 9.75 6.24 -9.77
CA ASP A 71 9.49 7.27 -10.78
C ASP A 71 8.00 7.55 -11.03
N ASP A 72 7.10 6.75 -10.44
CA ASP A 72 5.68 6.75 -10.76
C ASP A 72 4.80 6.70 -9.50
N TYR A 73 4.65 7.86 -8.86
CA TYR A 73 3.81 8.01 -7.67
C TYR A 73 2.33 7.70 -7.95
N GLU A 74 1.86 7.89 -9.20
CA GLU A 74 0.47 7.61 -9.56
C GLU A 74 0.22 6.10 -9.49
N LYS A 75 1.12 5.27 -10.03
CA LYS A 75 1.02 3.81 -9.90
C LYS A 75 1.07 3.35 -8.45
N MET A 76 1.96 3.92 -7.63
CA MET A 76 2.00 3.61 -6.21
C MET A 76 0.68 3.96 -5.52
N CYS A 77 0.13 5.14 -5.84
CA CYS A 77 -1.18 5.56 -5.38
C CYS A 77 -2.27 4.59 -5.84
N TRP A 78 -2.20 4.04 -7.05
CA TRP A 78 -3.17 3.05 -7.53
C TRP A 78 -3.10 1.73 -6.78
N VAL A 79 -1.90 1.29 -6.36
CA VAL A 79 -1.74 0.08 -5.53
C VAL A 79 -2.44 0.26 -4.18
N LEU A 80 -2.17 1.35 -3.47
CA LEU A 80 -2.67 1.62 -2.12
C LEU A 80 -3.97 2.44 -2.07
N GLY A 81 -4.47 2.86 -3.22
CA GLY A 81 -5.61 3.74 -3.33
C GLY A 81 -6.93 3.02 -3.14
N ARG A 82 -7.98 3.81 -2.97
CA ARG A 82 -9.35 3.28 -2.83
C ARG A 82 -9.76 2.53 -4.10
N ALA A 83 -10.46 1.41 -3.95
CA ALA A 83 -10.90 0.61 -5.10
C ALA A 83 -11.76 1.42 -6.10
N ASN A 84 -12.61 2.32 -5.59
CA ASN A 84 -13.49 3.16 -6.42
C ASN A 84 -12.80 4.41 -6.98
N ASP A 85 -11.66 4.82 -6.41
CA ASP A 85 -10.91 6.00 -6.84
C ASP A 85 -9.43 5.81 -6.47
N PRO A 86 -8.64 5.17 -7.37
CA PRO A 86 -7.25 4.85 -7.11
C PRO A 86 -6.34 6.08 -6.87
N ARG A 87 -6.81 7.29 -7.21
CA ARG A 87 -6.08 8.55 -6.95
C ARG A 87 -6.21 9.02 -5.50
N LYS A 88 -7.15 8.45 -4.74
CA LYS A 88 -7.29 8.70 -3.31
C LYS A 88 -6.49 7.64 -2.56
N CYS A 89 -5.26 7.97 -2.21
CA CYS A 89 -4.46 7.19 -1.28
C CYS A 89 -4.28 8.01 0.01
N ASP A 90 -4.64 7.39 1.13
CA ASP A 90 -4.57 8.06 2.42
C ASP A 90 -3.13 8.01 3.01
N PHE A 91 -2.27 7.09 2.56
CA PHE A 91 -0.99 6.75 3.22
C PHE A 91 0.24 7.52 2.73
N ILE A 92 0.19 8.15 1.55
CA ILE A 92 1.32 8.85 0.94
C ILE A 92 0.94 10.30 0.61
N THR A 93 1.94 11.19 0.60
CA THR A 93 1.79 12.58 0.18
C THR A 93 2.84 12.93 -0.88
N VAL A 94 2.44 13.70 -1.89
CA VAL A 94 3.37 14.23 -2.90
C VAL A 94 3.92 15.56 -2.42
N ARG A 95 5.25 15.73 -2.42
CA ARG A 95 5.87 17.03 -2.21
C ARG A 95 5.75 17.87 -3.47
N LYS A 96 5.31 19.12 -3.31
CA LYS A 96 5.39 20.10 -4.40
C LYS A 96 6.85 20.25 -4.85
N ARG A 97 7.07 20.24 -6.16
CA ARG A 97 8.38 20.49 -6.74
C ARG A 97 8.90 21.86 -6.33
N ASN A 98 10.16 21.90 -5.93
CA ASN A 98 10.89 23.15 -5.73
C ASN A 98 11.46 23.67 -7.06
N SER A 99 11.97 24.90 -7.06
CA SER A 99 12.54 25.55 -8.25
C SER A 99 13.72 24.77 -8.85
N PHE A 100 14.49 24.05 -8.02
CA PHE A 100 15.58 23.20 -8.47
C PHE A 100 15.06 21.98 -9.23
N GLN A 101 14.10 21.24 -8.67
CA GLN A 101 13.49 20.09 -9.32
C GLN A 101 12.83 20.45 -10.65
N MET A 102 12.16 21.60 -10.72
CA MET A 102 11.58 22.10 -11.98
C MET A 102 12.66 22.40 -13.02
N LYS A 103 13.74 23.08 -12.62
CA LYS A 103 14.84 23.48 -13.53
C LYS A 103 15.53 22.27 -14.18
N PHE A 104 15.58 21.14 -13.48
CA PHE A 104 16.25 19.92 -13.94
C PHE A 104 15.29 18.81 -14.39
N ASN A 105 13.99 19.12 -14.52
CA ASN A 105 12.95 18.15 -14.86
C ASN A 105 13.02 16.85 -14.04
N LEU A 106 13.28 16.97 -12.73
CA LEU A 106 13.36 15.85 -11.81
C LEU A 106 11.94 15.33 -11.47
N PRO A 107 11.79 14.01 -11.21
CA PRO A 107 10.51 13.43 -10.83
C PRO A 107 9.99 14.01 -9.50
N ASP A 108 8.68 13.88 -9.31
CA ASP A 108 8.04 14.23 -8.04
C ASP A 108 8.56 13.32 -6.91
N VAL A 109 8.75 13.90 -5.73
CA VAL A 109 9.15 13.16 -4.53
C VAL A 109 7.92 12.96 -3.66
N PHE A 110 7.66 11.74 -3.22
CA PHE A 110 6.58 11.40 -2.32
C PHE A 110 7.12 10.90 -0.97
N ASP A 111 6.37 11.15 0.10
CA ASP A 111 6.66 10.67 1.44
C ASP A 111 5.50 9.86 2.01
N ILE A 112 5.83 9.05 3.01
CA ILE A 112 4.86 8.50 3.95
C ILE A 112 4.18 9.65 4.69
N VAL A 113 2.85 9.60 4.83
CA VAL A 113 2.11 10.55 5.66
C VAL A 113 2.64 10.52 7.09
N LYS A 114 2.97 11.69 7.64
CA LYS A 114 3.56 11.80 8.99
C LYS A 114 2.55 11.63 10.12
N ASP A 115 1.26 11.79 9.82
CA ASP A 115 0.20 11.64 10.81
C ASP A 115 -0.10 10.15 11.04
N TYR A 116 0.41 9.60 12.13
CA TYR A 116 0.21 8.21 12.51
C TYR A 116 -1.27 7.82 12.63
N ARG A 117 -2.16 8.78 12.91
CA ARG A 117 -3.61 8.53 13.06
C ARG A 117 -4.23 7.98 11.78
N VAL A 118 -3.65 8.28 10.61
CA VAL A 118 -4.09 7.72 9.33
C VAL A 118 -3.91 6.21 9.28
N PHE A 119 -2.81 5.71 9.83
CA PHE A 119 -2.49 4.29 9.91
C PHE A 119 -3.27 3.57 11.03
N MET A 120 -3.82 4.34 11.97
CA MET A 120 -4.71 3.83 13.01
C MET A 120 -6.19 3.88 12.59
N ASN A 121 -6.49 4.22 11.34
CA ASN A 121 -7.86 4.24 10.81
C ASN A 121 -8.14 2.98 9.97
N PRO A 122 -8.97 2.04 10.45
CA PRO A 122 -9.30 0.82 9.71
C PRO A 122 -9.92 1.06 8.33
N GLU A 123 -10.72 2.13 8.20
CA GLU A 123 -11.36 2.48 6.93
C GLU A 123 -10.32 2.73 5.83
N SER A 124 -9.17 3.34 6.14
CA SER A 124 -8.10 3.57 5.16
C SER A 124 -7.65 2.26 4.48
N TYR A 125 -7.61 1.16 5.24
CA TYR A 125 -7.24 -0.17 4.72
C TYR A 125 -8.40 -0.87 4.01
N ILE A 126 -9.60 -0.78 4.58
CA ILE A 126 -10.80 -1.41 4.03
C ILE A 126 -11.08 -0.86 2.63
N GLN A 127 -10.93 0.45 2.44
CA GLN A 127 -11.19 1.12 1.17
C GLN A 127 -10.27 0.65 0.04
N ILE A 128 -9.11 0.05 0.34
CA ILE A 128 -8.21 -0.52 -0.66
C ILE A 128 -8.91 -1.66 -1.42
N TYR A 129 -9.62 -2.55 -0.72
CA TYR A 129 -10.28 -3.73 -1.32
C TYR A 129 -11.81 -3.64 -1.37
N LYS A 130 -12.42 -2.61 -0.78
CA LYS A 130 -13.87 -2.43 -0.73
C LYS A 130 -14.43 -2.15 -2.11
N GLY A 131 -15.09 -3.15 -2.71
CA GLY A 131 -15.60 -3.06 -4.08
C GLY A 131 -14.64 -3.59 -5.15
N ALA A 132 -13.48 -4.12 -4.75
CA ALA A 132 -12.68 -4.96 -5.63
C ALA A 132 -13.36 -6.34 -5.74
N ASP A 133 -13.82 -6.71 -6.92
CA ASP A 133 -14.19 -8.10 -7.24
C ASP A 133 -12.90 -8.91 -7.34
N ILE A 134 -12.59 -9.70 -6.30
CA ILE A 134 -11.44 -10.62 -6.24
C ILE A 134 -11.98 -12.05 -6.35
#